data_AF-A0A1Y0BP09-F1
#
_entry.id   AF-A0A1Y0BP09-F1
#
_cell.length_a   1.000
_cell.length_b   1.000
_cell.length_c   1.000
_cell.angle_alpha   90.00
_cell.angle_beta   90.00
_cell.angle_gamma   90.00
#
_symmetry.space_group_name_H-M   'P 1'
#
loop_
_entity.id
_entity.type
_entity.pdbx_description
1 polymer ?
#
loop_
_entity_poly.entity_id
_entity_poly.type
_entity_poly.pdbx_seq_one_letter_code
_entity_poly.pdbx_strand_id
1 'polypeptide(L)'
;MAVSALGYFGVSVSDLDAWREFGTNILGLELAADDADGLRFRADEAPWRIAVEPGGADDLSFAGFEAESEAELETLASRLRASGFTVEEDQALARERGVARLLRTSDPDGLRCELYHGRKARAETPFRSPLGVSGFVTDGRGIGHLVIAVSDIAAARRFYEELLGFRLSDSIDMNIGPVTLRAIFLHCNPRHHSLALVPIDMPRRLHHFMVQVAEFDNVGEALDRVKKAGIRIASTLGKHSNDHMLSFYMETPSGFEVEYGYGAREIDDSVWVPEIYDTTSLWGHDRGQAH
;
A
#
# COMPACT_ATOMS: atom_id res chain seq x y z
N MET A 1 -2.09 -2.24 18.37
CA MET A 1 -1.17 -1.15 17.94
C MET A 1 -2.04 0.05 17.65
N ALA A 2 -1.55 1.29 17.77
CA ALA A 2 -2.42 2.47 17.62
C ALA A 2 -3.07 2.52 16.22
N VAL A 3 -2.25 2.36 15.18
CA VAL A 3 -2.69 1.96 13.84
C VAL A 3 -2.74 0.44 13.74
N SER A 4 -3.80 -0.11 13.14
CA SER A 4 -4.03 -1.55 12.96
C SER A 4 -3.99 -2.00 11.51
N ALA A 5 -4.15 -1.11 10.53
CA ALA A 5 -4.09 -1.47 9.12
C ALA A 5 -3.80 -0.27 8.20
N LEU A 6 -3.14 -0.53 7.07
CA LEU A 6 -3.32 0.29 5.87
C LEU A 6 -4.70 -0.06 5.28
N GLY A 7 -5.69 0.75 5.63
CA GLY A 7 -7.08 0.51 5.30
C GLY A 7 -7.39 0.65 3.83
N TYR A 8 -6.90 1.73 3.24
CA TYR A 8 -7.07 2.07 1.83
C TYR A 8 -6.00 3.08 1.41
N PHE A 9 -5.89 3.31 0.12
CA PHE A 9 -5.12 4.45 -0.41
C PHE A 9 -5.78 4.99 -1.68
N GLY A 10 -5.35 6.17 -2.10
CA GLY A 10 -5.81 6.76 -3.36
C GLY A 10 -4.69 7.38 -4.16
N VAL A 11 -4.81 7.26 -5.47
CA VAL A 11 -3.90 7.87 -6.45
C VAL A 11 -4.65 8.89 -7.30
N SER A 12 -3.99 9.99 -7.63
CA SER A 12 -4.50 10.95 -8.61
C SER A 12 -3.89 10.64 -9.96
N VAL A 13 -4.71 10.57 -11.01
CA VAL A 13 -4.27 10.06 -12.31
C VAL A 13 -4.66 10.97 -13.47
N SER A 14 -3.93 10.84 -14.58
CA SER A 14 -4.23 11.51 -15.85
C SER A 14 -5.23 10.74 -16.72
N ASP A 15 -5.29 9.41 -16.58
CA ASP A 15 -6.08 8.52 -17.44
C ASP A 15 -6.90 7.52 -16.61
N LEU A 16 -8.17 7.88 -16.33
CA LEU A 16 -9.09 7.01 -15.59
C LEU A 16 -9.47 5.75 -16.38
N ASP A 17 -9.57 5.84 -17.70
CA ASP A 17 -10.00 4.71 -18.53
C ASP A 17 -8.94 3.60 -18.53
N ALA A 18 -7.67 3.97 -18.65
CA ALA A 18 -6.57 3.03 -18.54
C ALA A 18 -6.51 2.38 -17.15
N TRP A 19 -6.81 3.13 -16.08
CA TRP A 19 -6.90 2.57 -14.72
C TRP A 19 -8.10 1.65 -14.51
N ARG A 20 -9.24 1.91 -15.17
CA ARG A 20 -10.41 1.02 -15.14
C ARG A 20 -10.05 -0.34 -15.73
N GLU A 21 -9.41 -0.33 -16.90
CA GLU A 21 -8.95 -1.54 -17.58
C GLU A 21 -7.87 -2.26 -16.75
N PHE A 22 -6.89 -1.52 -16.23
CA PHE A 22 -5.81 -2.10 -15.42
C PHE A 22 -6.34 -2.73 -14.12
N GLY A 23 -7.17 -2.01 -13.36
CA GLY A 23 -7.70 -2.51 -12.08
C GLY A 23 -8.59 -3.74 -12.25
N THR A 24 -9.46 -3.75 -13.25
CA THR A 24 -10.40 -4.85 -13.49
C THR A 24 -9.78 -6.01 -14.25
N ASN A 25 -9.13 -5.75 -15.39
CA ASN A 25 -8.72 -6.78 -16.36
C ASN A 25 -7.26 -7.25 -16.18
N ILE A 26 -6.47 -6.57 -15.36
CA ILE A 26 -5.09 -7.00 -15.03
C ILE A 26 -5.01 -7.45 -13.57
N LEU A 27 -5.34 -6.57 -12.63
CA LEU A 27 -5.23 -6.86 -11.19
C LEU A 27 -6.32 -7.80 -10.68
N GLY A 28 -7.50 -7.79 -11.31
CA GLY A 28 -8.64 -8.59 -10.89
C GLY A 28 -9.38 -8.01 -9.68
N LEU A 29 -9.32 -6.69 -9.49
CA LEU A 29 -10.09 -5.98 -8.48
C LEU A 29 -11.52 -5.75 -8.96
N GLU A 30 -12.48 -5.76 -8.04
CA GLU A 30 -13.87 -5.49 -8.34
C GLU A 30 -14.10 -3.98 -8.40
N LEU A 31 -14.70 -3.48 -9.47
CA LEU A 31 -15.07 -2.07 -9.61
C LEU A 31 -16.36 -1.80 -8.82
N ALA A 32 -16.25 -1.06 -7.72
CA ALA A 32 -17.36 -0.70 -6.83
C ALA A 32 -18.09 0.58 -7.23
N ALA A 33 -17.36 1.55 -7.78
CA ALA A 33 -17.89 2.81 -8.27
C ALA A 33 -17.06 3.32 -9.43
N ASP A 34 -17.73 4.02 -10.34
CA ASP A 34 -17.21 4.64 -11.54
C ASP A 34 -18.09 5.85 -11.85
N ASP A 35 -17.68 7.00 -11.34
CA ASP A 35 -18.45 8.24 -11.39
C ASP A 35 -17.52 9.47 -11.53
N ALA A 36 -18.08 10.67 -11.34
CA ALA A 36 -17.34 11.91 -11.50
C ALA A 36 -16.18 12.08 -10.50
N ASP A 37 -16.24 11.38 -9.35
CA ASP A 37 -15.20 11.39 -8.31
C ASP A 37 -14.12 10.30 -8.56
N GLY A 38 -14.24 9.57 -9.68
CA GLY A 38 -13.28 8.60 -10.17
C GLY A 38 -13.71 7.14 -9.93
N LEU A 39 -12.72 6.26 -9.82
CA LEU A 39 -12.93 4.82 -9.63
C LEU A 39 -12.74 4.44 -8.16
N ARG A 40 -13.49 3.43 -7.73
CA ARG A 40 -13.30 2.77 -6.44
C ARG A 40 -13.20 1.26 -6.65
N PHE A 41 -12.10 0.68 -6.23
CA PHE A 41 -11.85 -0.76 -6.35
C PHE A 41 -11.94 -1.46 -5.00
N ARG A 42 -12.58 -2.63 -5.00
CA ARG A 42 -12.66 -3.55 -3.85
C ARG A 42 -11.69 -4.71 -4.03
N ALA A 43 -11.14 -5.13 -2.90
CA ALA A 43 -10.39 -6.37 -2.76
C ALA A 43 -11.05 -7.32 -1.75
N ASP A 44 -12.13 -6.87 -1.09
CA ASP A 44 -12.87 -7.56 -0.03
C ASP A 44 -14.25 -6.89 0.23
N GLU A 45 -14.87 -7.18 1.37
CA GLU A 45 -16.17 -6.66 1.82
C GLU A 45 -16.16 -5.19 2.26
N ALA A 46 -14.99 -4.51 2.25
CA ALA A 46 -14.96 -3.07 2.44
C ALA A 46 -15.68 -2.35 1.28
N PRO A 47 -16.17 -1.10 1.48
CA PRO A 47 -16.74 -0.29 0.43
C PRO A 47 -15.80 -0.15 -0.78
N TRP A 48 -14.51 -0.02 -0.49
CA TRP A 48 -13.39 -0.01 -1.43
C TRP A 48 -12.06 -0.03 -0.64
N ARG A 49 -10.96 -0.31 -1.34
CA ARG A 49 -9.57 -0.33 -0.81
C ARG A 49 -8.62 0.56 -1.61
N ILE A 50 -8.90 0.76 -2.89
CA ILE A 50 -8.09 1.59 -3.78
C ILE A 50 -9.01 2.60 -4.48
N ALA A 51 -8.69 3.89 -4.32
CA ALA A 51 -9.32 4.98 -5.05
C ALA A 51 -8.42 5.44 -6.19
N VAL A 52 -9.01 5.69 -7.35
CA VAL A 52 -8.33 6.32 -8.48
C VAL A 52 -9.11 7.57 -8.83
N GLU A 53 -8.55 8.74 -8.50
CA GLU A 53 -9.22 10.03 -8.60
C GLU A 53 -8.64 10.84 -9.78
N PRO A 54 -9.46 11.60 -10.53
CA PRO A 54 -8.94 12.49 -11.56
C PRO A 54 -8.09 13.61 -10.93
N GLY A 55 -6.95 13.95 -11.53
CA GLY A 55 -6.17 15.13 -11.10
C GLY A 55 -4.77 15.28 -11.71
N GLY A 56 -4.35 14.34 -12.55
CA GLY A 56 -3.17 14.48 -13.41
C GLY A 56 -1.81 14.41 -12.72
N ALA A 57 -1.75 14.11 -11.42
CA ALA A 57 -0.49 13.99 -10.70
C ALA A 57 0.26 12.68 -11.01
N ASP A 58 -0.48 11.63 -11.38
CA ASP A 58 0.03 10.27 -11.63
C ASP A 58 0.87 9.71 -10.45
N ASP A 59 0.37 9.94 -9.24
CA ASP A 59 1.05 9.64 -7.97
C ASP A 59 0.07 9.42 -6.80
N LEU A 60 0.58 9.00 -5.65
CA LEU A 60 -0.16 8.80 -4.42
C LEU A 60 -0.68 10.13 -3.84
N SER A 61 -2.00 10.20 -3.66
CA SER A 61 -2.70 11.37 -3.10
C SER A 61 -2.90 11.25 -1.60
N PHE A 62 -3.26 10.06 -1.10
CA PHE A 62 -3.54 9.84 0.31
C PHE A 62 -3.40 8.37 0.72
N ALA A 63 -3.11 8.15 2.00
CA ALA A 63 -3.13 6.83 2.64
C ALA A 63 -4.05 6.85 3.87
N GLY A 64 -4.94 5.87 3.95
CA GLY A 64 -5.89 5.68 5.04
C GLY A 64 -5.40 4.66 6.06
N PHE A 65 -5.20 5.07 7.30
CA PHE A 65 -4.74 4.21 8.38
C PHE A 65 -5.85 3.99 9.41
N GLU A 66 -6.21 2.72 9.61
CA GLU A 66 -7.25 2.34 10.56
C GLU A 66 -6.69 2.36 11.98
N ALA A 67 -7.39 3.02 12.90
CA ALA A 67 -7.16 2.90 14.33
C ALA A 67 -7.97 1.73 14.90
N GLU A 68 -7.39 1.03 15.88
CA GLU A 68 -8.02 -0.15 16.51
C GLU A 68 -9.35 0.19 17.21
N SER A 69 -9.47 1.42 17.73
CA SER A 69 -10.68 1.91 18.36
C SER A 69 -10.79 3.43 18.22
N GLU A 70 -11.95 3.99 18.58
CA GLU A 70 -12.14 5.44 18.67
C GLU A 70 -11.19 6.07 19.70
N ALA A 71 -10.91 5.39 20.81
CA ALA A 71 -9.97 5.86 21.83
C ALA A 71 -8.52 5.89 21.32
N GLU A 72 -8.12 4.91 20.50
CA GLU A 72 -6.81 4.91 19.83
C GLU A 72 -6.72 6.04 18.79
N LEU A 73 -7.80 6.31 18.05
CA LEU A 73 -7.86 7.45 17.12
C LEU A 73 -7.62 8.78 17.84
N GLU A 74 -8.23 8.99 19.02
CA GLU A 74 -7.98 10.17 19.86
C GLU A 74 -6.55 10.24 20.40
N THR A 75 -5.99 9.08 20.76
CA THR A 75 -4.61 8.98 21.24
C THR A 75 -3.62 9.39 20.14
N LEU A 76 -3.83 8.90 18.92
CA LEU A 76 -3.05 9.31 17.73
C LEU A 76 -3.16 10.82 17.49
N ALA A 77 -4.38 11.35 17.47
CA ALA A 77 -4.64 12.77 17.24
C ALA A 77 -3.94 13.66 18.27
N SER A 78 -4.04 13.30 19.55
CA SER A 78 -3.42 14.04 20.65
C SER A 78 -1.89 14.03 20.54
N ARG A 79 -1.30 12.88 20.21
CA ARG A 79 0.15 12.73 20.04
C ARG A 79 0.69 13.55 18.86
N LEU A 80 -0.01 13.55 17.74
CA LEU A 80 0.32 14.34 16.55
C LEU A 80 0.25 15.84 16.84
N ARG A 81 -0.86 16.31 17.45
CA ARG A 81 -1.03 17.73 17.83
C ARG A 81 0.06 18.20 18.80
N ALA A 82 0.37 17.38 19.81
CA ALA A 82 1.45 17.67 20.76
C ALA A 82 2.83 17.74 20.09
N SER A 83 2.99 17.09 18.94
CA SER A 83 4.22 17.10 18.13
C SER A 83 4.23 18.18 17.04
N GLY A 84 3.25 19.07 17.02
CA GLY A 84 3.16 20.21 16.10
C GLY A 84 2.48 19.93 14.76
N PHE A 85 1.89 18.74 14.56
CA PHE A 85 1.16 18.42 13.34
C PHE A 85 -0.29 18.94 13.42
N THR A 86 -0.78 19.48 12.30
CA THR A 86 -2.20 19.81 12.14
C THR A 86 -3.01 18.52 12.03
N VAL A 87 -4.08 18.41 12.83
CA VAL A 87 -5.01 17.27 12.78
C VAL A 87 -6.44 17.79 12.78
N GLU A 88 -7.11 17.62 11.65
CA GLU A 88 -8.46 18.11 11.39
C GLU A 88 -9.44 16.96 11.26
N GLU A 89 -10.59 17.08 11.91
CA GLU A 89 -11.69 16.13 11.70
C GLU A 89 -12.48 16.50 10.43
N ASP A 90 -12.77 15.51 9.60
CA ASP A 90 -13.49 15.71 8.34
C ASP A 90 -14.66 14.72 8.19
N GLN A 91 -15.84 15.20 8.58
CA GLN A 91 -17.08 14.42 8.55
C GLN A 91 -17.62 14.21 7.13
N ALA A 92 -17.29 15.10 6.18
CA ALA A 92 -17.68 14.91 4.79
C ALA A 92 -16.84 13.81 4.16
N LEU A 93 -15.53 13.86 4.36
CA LEU A 93 -14.60 12.84 3.90
C LEU A 93 -14.88 11.49 4.59
N ALA A 94 -15.18 11.46 5.90
CA ALA A 94 -15.57 10.21 6.58
C ALA A 94 -16.75 9.50 5.87
N ARG A 95 -17.76 10.25 5.45
CA ARG A 95 -18.91 9.70 4.69
C ARG A 95 -18.48 9.18 3.33
N GLU A 96 -17.68 9.96 2.60
CA GLU A 96 -17.16 9.57 1.28
C GLU A 96 -16.31 8.30 1.35
N ARG A 97 -15.45 8.20 2.37
CA ARG A 97 -14.60 7.03 2.58
C ARG A 97 -15.33 5.82 3.14
N GLY A 98 -16.58 5.97 3.56
CA GLY A 98 -17.37 4.88 4.14
C GLY A 98 -16.88 4.46 5.53
N VAL A 99 -16.43 5.41 6.34
CA VAL A 99 -15.94 5.18 7.71
C VAL A 99 -16.80 5.97 8.72
N ALA A 100 -16.76 5.59 10.00
CA ALA A 100 -17.53 6.24 11.04
C ALA A 100 -16.95 7.61 11.41
N ARG A 101 -15.61 7.68 11.50
CA ARG A 101 -14.90 8.90 11.86
C ARG A 101 -13.54 8.96 11.17
N LEU A 102 -13.12 10.16 10.78
CA LEU A 102 -11.89 10.39 10.04
C LEU A 102 -11.23 11.71 10.48
N LEU A 103 -9.93 11.62 10.73
CA LEU A 103 -9.02 12.74 10.98
C LEU A 103 -7.99 12.81 9.86
N ARG A 104 -7.67 14.02 9.40
CA ARG A 104 -6.67 14.27 8.36
C ARG A 104 -5.45 14.94 8.96
N THR A 105 -4.29 14.52 8.50
CA THR A 105 -3.00 15.18 8.75
C THR A 105 -2.11 15.01 7.51
N SER A 106 -0.91 15.56 7.56
CA SER A 106 0.10 15.35 6.52
C SER A 106 1.36 14.78 7.13
N ASP A 107 1.98 13.83 6.43
CA ASP A 107 3.32 13.37 6.77
C ASP A 107 4.38 14.48 6.52
N PRO A 108 5.64 14.28 6.93
CA PRO A 108 6.69 15.28 6.71
C PRO A 108 6.96 15.65 5.25
N ASP A 109 6.66 14.77 4.30
CA ASP A 109 6.84 15.00 2.86
C ASP A 109 5.54 15.52 2.19
N GLY A 110 4.48 15.77 2.96
CA GLY A 110 3.21 16.35 2.51
C GLY A 110 2.16 15.35 2.01
N LEU A 111 2.35 14.03 2.18
CA LEU A 111 1.30 13.05 1.89
C LEU A 111 0.13 13.22 2.86
N ARG A 112 -1.10 13.27 2.34
CA ARG A 112 -2.29 13.25 3.19
C ARG A 112 -2.45 11.90 3.86
N CYS A 113 -2.37 11.88 5.19
CA CYS A 113 -2.69 10.71 6.01
C CYS A 113 -4.10 10.86 6.58
N GLU A 114 -4.95 9.88 6.30
CA GLU A 114 -6.34 9.81 6.76
C GLU A 114 -6.43 8.77 7.88
N LEU A 115 -6.43 9.22 9.14
CA LEU A 115 -6.57 8.35 10.31
C LEU A 115 -8.05 8.13 10.59
N TYR A 116 -8.51 6.89 10.67
CA TYR A 116 -9.95 6.64 10.77
C TYR A 116 -10.29 5.49 11.71
N HIS A 117 -11.57 5.44 12.12
CA HIS A 117 -12.14 4.30 12.85
C HIS A 117 -13.52 3.94 12.27
N GLY A 118 -13.90 2.67 12.44
CA GLY A 118 -15.27 2.22 12.16
C GLY A 118 -15.57 2.08 10.67
N ARG A 119 -14.75 1.31 9.95
CA ARG A 119 -14.99 1.00 8.54
C ARG A 119 -16.35 0.33 8.37
N LYS A 120 -17.18 0.84 7.45
CA LYS A 120 -18.43 0.15 7.07
C LYS A 120 -18.07 -1.14 6.32
N ALA A 121 -18.92 -2.16 6.39
CA ALA A 121 -18.78 -3.38 5.60
C ALA A 121 -20.02 -3.58 4.73
N ARG A 122 -19.84 -4.09 3.52
CA ARG A 122 -20.91 -4.48 2.60
C ARG A 122 -21.27 -5.95 2.79
N ALA A 123 -21.83 -6.29 3.95
CA ALA A 123 -22.10 -7.68 4.34
C ALA A 123 -23.00 -8.46 3.36
N GLU A 124 -23.88 -7.77 2.63
CA GLU A 124 -24.80 -8.40 1.66
C GLU A 124 -24.21 -8.53 0.25
N THR A 125 -23.04 -7.93 -0.02
CA THR A 125 -22.41 -7.92 -1.34
C THR A 125 -20.99 -8.46 -1.22
N PRO A 126 -20.80 -9.79 -1.35
CA PRO A 126 -19.46 -10.38 -1.26
C PRO A 126 -18.56 -9.83 -2.37
N PHE A 127 -17.25 -9.80 -2.11
CA PHE A 127 -16.29 -9.48 -3.16
C PHE A 127 -16.36 -10.49 -4.32
N ARG A 128 -16.26 -10.00 -5.56
CA ARG A 128 -16.20 -10.84 -6.77
C ARG A 128 -15.17 -10.29 -7.76
N SER A 129 -14.04 -10.97 -7.87
CA SER A 129 -13.05 -10.67 -8.91
C SER A 129 -13.64 -10.90 -10.31
N PRO A 130 -13.51 -9.94 -11.25
CA PRO A 130 -13.91 -10.14 -12.65
C PRO A 130 -13.05 -11.17 -13.39
N LEU A 131 -11.86 -11.49 -12.86
CA LEU A 131 -10.91 -12.45 -13.44
C LEU A 131 -10.91 -13.80 -12.71
N GLY A 132 -11.74 -13.97 -11.69
CA GLY A 132 -11.75 -15.19 -10.87
C GLY A 132 -10.54 -15.32 -9.93
N VAL A 133 -9.88 -14.22 -9.57
CA VAL A 133 -8.88 -14.22 -8.48
C VAL A 133 -9.55 -14.72 -7.21
N SER A 134 -8.94 -15.73 -6.57
CA SER A 134 -9.51 -16.45 -5.43
C SER A 134 -9.78 -15.55 -4.22
N GLY A 135 -9.03 -14.46 -4.12
CA GLY A 135 -9.17 -13.44 -3.10
C GLY A 135 -7.87 -12.68 -2.91
N PHE A 136 -7.94 -11.58 -2.19
CA PHE A 136 -6.78 -10.85 -1.71
C PHE A 136 -6.62 -11.06 -0.21
N VAL A 137 -5.39 -11.09 0.25
CA VAL A 137 -5.08 -11.21 1.68
C VAL A 137 -5.34 -9.84 2.31
N THR A 138 -6.53 -9.64 2.88
CA THR A 138 -6.89 -8.40 3.60
C THR A 138 -7.37 -8.63 5.03
N ASP A 139 -7.62 -9.88 5.44
CA ASP A 139 -8.19 -10.41 6.71
C ASP A 139 -8.04 -9.52 7.97
N GLY A 140 -8.75 -8.39 8.02
CA GLY A 140 -8.57 -7.39 9.09
C GLY A 140 -7.23 -6.63 9.07
N ARG A 141 -6.34 -6.93 8.13
CA ARG A 141 -4.99 -6.36 7.96
C ARG A 141 -4.93 -5.21 6.96
N GLY A 142 -6.03 -4.95 6.25
CA GLY A 142 -6.10 -3.93 5.22
C GLY A 142 -5.42 -4.37 3.91
N ILE A 143 -5.16 -3.41 3.03
CA ILE A 143 -4.64 -3.67 1.68
C ILE A 143 -3.11 -3.66 1.68
N GLY A 144 -2.49 -4.79 1.30
CA GLY A 144 -1.06 -4.94 1.01
C GLY A 144 -0.11 -3.96 1.70
N HIS A 145 0.70 -3.26 0.90
CA HIS A 145 1.61 -2.21 1.37
C HIS A 145 1.81 -1.08 0.37
N LEU A 146 2.34 0.03 0.87
CA LEU A 146 2.89 1.13 0.07
C LEU A 146 4.39 1.22 0.29
N VAL A 147 5.15 1.45 -0.77
CA VAL A 147 6.56 1.83 -0.69
C VAL A 147 6.69 3.25 -1.20
N ILE A 148 7.10 4.15 -0.30
CA ILE A 148 7.16 5.59 -0.58
C ILE A 148 8.59 6.11 -0.47
N ALA A 149 8.91 7.04 -1.37
CA ALA A 149 10.10 7.87 -1.27
C ALA A 149 9.91 8.94 -0.19
N VAL A 150 10.95 9.15 0.59
CA VAL A 150 11.00 10.17 1.65
C VAL A 150 12.27 11.00 1.54
N SER A 151 12.17 12.31 1.74
CA SER A 151 13.32 13.21 1.65
C SER A 151 14.18 13.21 2.92
N ASP A 152 13.57 12.95 4.08
CA ASP A 152 14.23 12.85 5.38
C ASP A 152 13.75 11.60 6.11
N ILE A 153 14.60 10.56 6.10
CA ILE A 153 14.27 9.29 6.75
C ILE A 153 14.09 9.42 8.27
N ALA A 154 14.81 10.34 8.93
CA ALA A 154 14.66 10.51 10.37
C ALA A 154 13.31 11.15 10.71
N ALA A 155 12.91 12.16 9.95
CA ALA A 155 11.59 12.78 10.10
C ALA A 155 10.46 11.80 9.78
N ALA A 156 10.58 11.03 8.70
CA ALA A 156 9.59 10.02 8.32
C ALA A 156 9.45 8.92 9.37
N ARG A 157 10.57 8.37 9.87
CA ARG A 157 10.57 7.36 10.93
C ARG A 157 9.95 7.89 12.21
N ARG A 158 10.27 9.12 12.62
CA ARG A 158 9.63 9.76 13.77
C ARG A 158 8.11 9.83 13.60
N PHE A 159 7.63 10.23 12.42
CA PHE A 159 6.20 10.32 12.15
C PHE A 159 5.52 8.94 12.18
N TYR A 160 6.03 7.96 11.41
CA TYR A 160 5.36 6.66 11.28
C TYR A 160 5.56 5.75 12.50
N GLU A 161 6.76 5.66 13.05
CA GLU A 161 7.04 4.78 14.20
C GLU A 161 6.59 5.43 15.52
N GLU A 162 7.04 6.64 15.83
CA GLU A 162 6.77 7.24 17.15
C GLU A 162 5.35 7.82 17.24
N LEU A 163 4.88 8.50 16.20
CA LEU A 163 3.59 9.19 16.23
C LEU A 163 2.43 8.26 15.84
N LEU A 164 2.56 7.52 14.74
CA LEU A 164 1.53 6.58 14.29
C LEU A 164 1.63 5.18 14.91
N GLY A 165 2.76 4.85 15.54
CA GLY A 165 2.91 3.60 16.29
C GLY A 165 3.20 2.37 15.42
N PHE A 166 3.67 2.58 14.18
CA PHE A 166 4.24 1.48 13.40
C PHE A 166 5.49 0.93 14.09
N ARG A 167 5.82 -0.32 13.80
CA ARG A 167 7.03 -0.97 14.30
C ARG A 167 7.94 -1.34 13.16
N LEU A 168 9.24 -1.37 13.43
CA LEU A 168 10.22 -1.85 12.48
C LEU A 168 10.04 -3.35 12.27
N SER A 169 9.87 -3.72 11.02
CA SER A 169 9.84 -5.12 10.57
C SER A 169 11.27 -5.56 10.30
N ASP A 170 11.91 -4.93 9.31
CA ASP A 170 13.30 -5.16 8.90
C ASP A 170 13.82 -3.93 8.15
N SER A 171 15.10 -3.96 7.77
CA SER A 171 15.67 -3.01 6.82
C SER A 171 16.53 -3.69 5.77
N ILE A 172 16.67 -3.05 4.61
CA ILE A 172 17.51 -3.56 3.51
C ILE A 172 18.48 -2.47 3.06
N ASP A 173 19.77 -2.79 3.05
CA ASP A 173 20.80 -1.96 2.42
C ASP A 173 20.81 -2.19 0.91
N MET A 174 20.46 -1.14 0.16
CA MET A 174 20.44 -1.12 -1.30
C MET A 174 21.64 -0.33 -1.83
N ASN A 175 22.47 -0.98 -2.64
CA ASN A 175 23.60 -0.34 -3.29
C ASN A 175 23.18 0.27 -4.63
N ILE A 176 23.18 1.61 -4.71
CA ILE A 176 22.95 2.37 -5.94
C ILE A 176 24.26 3.05 -6.33
N GLY A 177 25.01 2.39 -7.22
CA GLY A 177 26.36 2.82 -7.57
C GLY A 177 27.26 2.85 -6.32
N PRO A 178 27.92 3.98 -6.00
CA PRO A 178 28.77 4.09 -4.81
C PRO A 178 28.01 4.41 -3.51
N VAL A 179 26.68 4.60 -3.58
CA VAL A 179 25.86 4.99 -2.43
C VAL A 179 25.08 3.79 -1.93
N THR A 180 25.13 3.55 -0.61
CA THR A 180 24.25 2.60 0.06
C THR A 180 23.11 3.37 0.71
N LEU A 181 21.88 3.09 0.28
CA LEU A 181 20.66 3.61 0.88
C LEU A 181 19.98 2.50 1.68
N ARG A 182 19.39 2.83 2.83
CA ARG A 182 18.67 1.85 3.65
C ARG A 182 17.17 2.03 3.51
N ALA A 183 16.49 1.05 2.92
CA ALA A 183 15.04 0.94 2.94
C ALA A 183 14.57 0.43 4.30
N ILE A 184 13.52 1.03 4.85
CA ILE A 184 12.95 0.72 6.17
C ILE A 184 11.55 0.16 5.98
N PHE A 185 11.28 -1.03 6.51
CA PHE A 185 10.00 -1.73 6.35
C PHE A 185 9.26 -1.72 7.68
N LEU A 186 8.00 -1.30 7.68
CA LEU A 186 7.22 -1.01 8.87
C LEU A 186 5.89 -1.78 8.88
N HIS A 187 5.56 -2.42 10.01
CA HIS A 187 4.31 -3.13 10.23
C HIS A 187 3.42 -2.44 11.27
N CYS A 188 2.11 -2.67 11.14
CA CYS A 188 1.08 -2.27 12.10
C CYS A 188 0.13 -3.41 12.47
N ASN A 189 0.35 -4.61 11.93
CA ASN A 189 -0.37 -5.86 12.19
C ASN A 189 0.55 -7.05 11.80
N PRO A 190 0.08 -8.31 11.84
CA PRO A 190 0.93 -9.46 11.51
C PRO A 190 1.47 -9.49 10.06
N ARG A 191 0.97 -8.68 9.13
CA ARG A 191 1.60 -8.53 7.82
C ARG A 191 3.02 -8.01 8.00
N HIS A 192 3.98 -8.61 7.29
CA HIS A 192 5.39 -8.23 7.38
C HIS A 192 5.62 -6.73 7.29
N HIS A 193 4.95 -6.02 6.39
CA HIS A 193 4.95 -4.57 6.37
C HIS A 193 3.69 -4.08 5.67
N SER A 194 3.19 -2.92 6.09
CA SER A 194 2.14 -2.17 5.39
C SER A 194 2.66 -0.88 4.80
N LEU A 195 3.86 -0.46 5.20
CA LEU A 195 4.54 0.72 4.70
C LEU A 195 6.04 0.45 4.62
N ALA A 196 6.70 0.88 3.55
CA ALA A 196 8.15 0.98 3.52
C ALA A 196 8.59 2.38 3.11
N LEU A 197 9.68 2.85 3.72
CA LEU A 197 10.27 4.16 3.52
C LEU A 197 11.60 4.01 2.82
N VAL A 198 11.77 4.66 1.68
CA VAL A 198 13.00 4.62 0.90
C VAL A 198 13.56 6.04 0.79
N PRO A 199 14.78 6.31 1.29
CA PRO A 199 15.38 7.64 1.25
C PRO A 199 16.01 7.91 -0.12
N ILE A 200 15.18 7.97 -1.15
CA ILE A 200 15.59 8.19 -2.54
C ILE A 200 14.89 9.42 -3.11
N ASP A 201 15.64 10.22 -3.86
CA ASP A 201 15.08 11.30 -4.65
C ASP A 201 14.50 10.73 -5.95
N MET A 202 13.18 10.82 -6.10
CA MET A 202 12.46 10.36 -7.29
C MET A 202 11.32 11.33 -7.61
N PRO A 203 10.93 11.44 -8.90
CA PRO A 203 9.94 12.44 -9.33
C PRO A 203 8.53 12.21 -8.77
N ARG A 204 8.30 11.09 -8.08
CA ARG A 204 7.00 10.67 -7.54
C ARG A 204 7.20 10.16 -6.12
N ARG A 205 6.20 10.30 -5.27
CA ARG A 205 6.24 9.77 -3.91
C ARG A 205 6.08 8.26 -3.90
N LEU A 206 5.18 7.72 -4.71
CA LEU A 206 4.92 6.29 -4.74
C LEU A 206 5.95 5.57 -5.62
N HIS A 207 6.73 4.69 -5.01
CA HIS A 207 7.57 3.76 -5.76
C HIS A 207 6.70 2.60 -6.27
N HIS A 208 5.99 1.93 -5.36
CA HIS A 208 4.94 0.98 -5.71
C HIS A 208 3.90 0.81 -4.61
N PHE A 209 2.75 0.27 -4.99
CA PHE A 209 1.87 -0.42 -4.04
C PHE A 209 1.89 -1.92 -4.31
N MET A 210 1.49 -2.70 -3.31
CA MET A 210 1.39 -4.15 -3.42
C MET A 210 -0.03 -4.64 -3.18
N VAL A 211 -0.45 -5.64 -3.94
CA VAL A 211 -1.61 -6.46 -3.63
C VAL A 211 -1.19 -7.92 -3.48
N GLN A 212 -1.62 -8.54 -2.37
CA GLN A 212 -1.29 -9.92 -2.07
C GLN A 212 -2.49 -10.79 -2.39
N VAL A 213 -2.30 -11.80 -3.25
CA VAL A 213 -3.33 -12.79 -3.55
C VAL A 213 -3.30 -13.95 -2.56
N ALA A 214 -4.46 -14.58 -2.37
CA ALA A 214 -4.63 -15.69 -1.44
C ALA A 214 -4.03 -17.01 -1.96
N GLU A 215 -3.88 -17.16 -3.27
CA GLU A 215 -3.42 -18.40 -3.91
C GLU A 215 -2.21 -18.13 -4.82
N PHE A 216 -1.25 -19.06 -4.80
CA PHE A 216 -0.03 -18.97 -5.60
C PHE A 216 -0.33 -18.91 -7.10
N ASP A 217 -1.26 -19.74 -7.58
CA ASP A 217 -1.59 -19.83 -9.01
C ASP A 217 -2.07 -18.48 -9.58
N ASN A 218 -2.74 -17.65 -8.77
CA ASN A 218 -3.18 -16.32 -9.21
C ASN A 218 -2.01 -15.38 -9.53
N VAL A 219 -0.80 -15.59 -8.98
CA VAL A 219 0.40 -14.85 -9.36
C VAL A 219 0.84 -15.22 -10.77
N GLY A 220 0.88 -16.53 -11.09
CA GLY A 220 1.23 -17.02 -12.42
C GLY A 220 0.22 -16.57 -13.48
N GLU A 221 -1.06 -16.68 -13.18
CA GLU A 221 -2.14 -16.20 -14.06
C GLU A 221 -2.06 -14.68 -14.29
N ALA A 222 -1.74 -13.90 -13.25
CA ALA A 222 -1.52 -12.46 -13.39
C ALA A 222 -0.34 -12.16 -14.31
N LEU A 223 0.77 -12.89 -14.15
CA LEU A 223 1.94 -12.74 -14.99
C LEU A 223 1.63 -13.02 -16.47
N ASP A 224 0.84 -14.04 -16.77
CA ASP A 224 0.40 -14.36 -18.13
C ASP A 224 -0.51 -13.27 -18.72
N ARG A 225 -1.43 -12.71 -17.91
CA ARG A 225 -2.28 -11.58 -18.33
C ARG A 225 -1.45 -10.35 -18.67
N VAL A 226 -0.49 -9.99 -17.82
CA VAL A 226 0.42 -8.85 -18.01
C VAL A 226 1.22 -8.99 -19.30
N LYS A 227 1.80 -10.17 -19.56
CA LYS A 227 2.52 -10.46 -20.80
C LYS A 227 1.62 -10.36 -22.03
N LYS A 228 0.44 -10.96 -21.98
CA LYS A 228 -0.53 -10.93 -23.09
C LYS A 228 -1.00 -9.50 -23.40
N ALA A 229 -1.13 -8.66 -22.38
CA ALA A 229 -1.50 -7.26 -22.53
C ALA A 229 -0.34 -6.36 -23.03
N GLY A 230 0.89 -6.88 -23.12
CA GLY A 230 2.07 -6.11 -23.47
C GLY A 230 2.46 -5.07 -22.41
N ILE A 231 2.01 -5.26 -21.17
CA ILE A 231 2.39 -4.39 -20.04
C ILE A 231 3.82 -4.71 -19.65
N ARG A 232 4.61 -3.66 -19.41
CA ARG A 232 6.00 -3.81 -19.01
C ARG A 232 6.09 -4.50 -17.64
N ILE A 233 6.83 -5.61 -17.61
CA ILE A 233 7.29 -6.23 -16.36
C ILE A 233 8.51 -5.44 -15.88
N ALA A 234 8.36 -4.71 -14.79
CA ALA A 234 9.44 -3.89 -14.23
C ALA A 234 10.51 -4.74 -13.54
N SER A 235 10.09 -5.79 -12.83
CA SER A 235 10.95 -6.81 -12.25
C SER A 235 10.32 -8.19 -12.43
N THR A 236 11.11 -9.17 -12.87
CA THR A 236 10.64 -10.54 -13.12
C THR A 236 10.17 -11.24 -11.85
N LEU A 237 9.52 -12.41 -11.98
CA LEU A 237 9.13 -13.24 -10.84
C LEU A 237 10.35 -13.55 -9.96
N GLY A 238 10.24 -13.29 -8.66
CA GLY A 238 11.30 -13.49 -7.70
C GLY A 238 10.78 -13.81 -6.32
N LYS A 239 11.71 -13.88 -5.36
CA LYS A 239 11.39 -14.02 -3.94
C LYS A 239 12.24 -13.08 -3.10
N HIS A 240 11.58 -12.30 -2.25
CA HIS A 240 12.25 -11.35 -1.36
C HIS A 240 13.03 -12.02 -0.24
N SER A 241 14.11 -11.35 0.19
CA SER A 241 15.01 -11.80 1.26
C SER A 241 14.43 -11.57 2.65
N ASN A 242 13.77 -10.43 2.87
CA ASN A 242 13.15 -10.10 4.14
C ASN A 242 11.82 -10.85 4.29
N ASP A 243 10.76 -10.44 3.60
CA ASP A 243 9.41 -10.95 3.88
C ASP A 243 9.10 -12.31 3.25
N HIS A 244 10.01 -12.86 2.45
CA HIS A 244 9.85 -14.10 1.70
C HIS A 244 8.67 -14.11 0.71
N MET A 245 8.11 -12.94 0.36
CA MET A 245 7.07 -12.84 -0.64
C MET A 245 7.60 -13.29 -1.98
N LEU A 246 6.81 -14.13 -2.66
CA LEU A 246 7.01 -14.45 -4.07
C LEU A 246 6.15 -13.48 -4.89
N SER A 247 6.78 -12.64 -5.70
CA SER A 247 6.12 -11.57 -6.41
C SER A 247 6.79 -11.24 -7.74
N PHE A 248 6.11 -10.41 -8.53
CA PHE A 248 6.68 -9.73 -9.68
C PHE A 248 6.10 -8.30 -9.74
N TYR A 249 6.72 -7.45 -10.55
CA TYR A 249 6.37 -6.04 -10.65
C TYR A 249 5.96 -5.68 -12.06
N MET A 250 4.87 -4.92 -12.19
CA MET A 250 4.37 -4.40 -13.47
C MET A 250 4.22 -2.89 -13.43
N GLU A 251 4.39 -2.23 -14.59
CA GLU A 251 4.15 -0.80 -14.72
C GLU A 251 2.65 -0.48 -14.78
N THR A 252 2.21 0.49 -13.98
CA THR A 252 0.83 1.00 -14.00
C THR A 252 0.61 1.98 -15.15
N PRO A 253 -0.66 2.31 -15.49
CA PRO A 253 -0.95 3.37 -16.47
C PRO A 253 -0.34 4.73 -16.11
N SER A 254 -0.18 5.01 -14.82
CA SER A 254 0.46 6.24 -14.36
C SER A 254 1.98 6.17 -14.40
N GLY A 255 2.61 4.98 -14.50
CA GLY A 255 4.06 4.78 -14.66
C GLY A 255 4.84 4.43 -13.39
N PHE A 256 4.17 4.34 -12.22
CA PHE A 256 4.77 3.74 -11.02
C PHE A 256 4.50 2.23 -11.02
N GLU A 257 5.15 1.48 -10.14
CA GLU A 257 5.08 0.01 -10.16
C GLU A 257 3.92 -0.52 -9.30
N VAL A 258 3.44 -1.72 -9.63
CA VAL A 258 2.60 -2.54 -8.74
C VAL A 258 3.28 -3.87 -8.54
N GLU A 259 3.44 -4.23 -7.27
CA GLU A 259 3.85 -5.56 -6.85
C GLU A 259 2.63 -6.47 -6.73
N TYR A 260 2.69 -7.63 -7.36
CA TYR A 260 1.64 -8.65 -7.29
C TYR A 260 2.24 -9.92 -6.72
N GLY A 261 1.82 -10.30 -5.51
CA GLY A 261 2.58 -11.29 -4.73
C GLY A 261 1.74 -12.24 -3.89
N TYR A 262 2.43 -13.26 -3.37
CA TYR A 262 1.87 -14.34 -2.56
C TYR A 262 2.86 -14.76 -1.47
N GLY A 263 2.33 -15.22 -0.33
CA GLY A 263 3.08 -16.04 0.62
C GLY A 263 4.15 -15.31 1.44
N ALA A 264 3.98 -14.01 1.71
CA ALA A 264 4.83 -13.33 2.69
C ALA A 264 4.73 -13.98 4.08
N ARG A 265 5.85 -14.01 4.81
CA ARG A 265 5.89 -14.39 6.22
C ARG A 265 5.15 -13.36 7.07
N GLU A 266 4.59 -13.82 8.18
CA GLU A 266 3.91 -12.96 9.16
C GLU A 266 4.81 -12.65 10.35
N ILE A 267 4.56 -11.51 10.99
CA ILE A 267 5.26 -11.06 12.19
C ILE A 267 4.48 -11.45 13.42
N ASP A 268 5.14 -12.13 14.34
CA ASP A 268 4.72 -12.30 15.73
C ASP A 268 5.60 -11.41 16.63
N ASP A 269 5.04 -10.29 17.08
CA ASP A 269 5.74 -9.31 17.92
C ASP A 269 6.32 -9.90 19.21
N SER A 270 5.86 -11.07 19.69
CA SER A 270 6.39 -11.68 20.91
C SER A 270 7.77 -12.31 20.73
N VAL A 271 8.14 -12.63 19.49
CA VAL A 271 9.39 -13.33 19.14
C VAL A 271 10.17 -12.64 18.02
N TRP A 272 9.57 -11.66 17.33
CA TRP A 272 10.20 -11.00 16.21
C TRP A 272 11.43 -10.19 16.61
N VAL A 273 12.50 -10.33 15.84
CA VAL A 273 13.72 -9.54 15.97
C VAL A 273 14.03 -8.96 14.59
N PRO A 274 13.95 -7.63 14.41
CA PRO A 274 14.28 -7.00 13.13
C PRO A 274 15.72 -7.25 12.71
N GLU A 275 15.89 -7.59 11.43
CA GLU A 275 17.17 -7.85 10.79
C GLU A 275 17.51 -6.74 9.77
N ILE A 276 18.79 -6.73 9.38
CA ILE A 276 19.31 -5.88 8.30
C ILE A 276 19.82 -6.82 7.21
N TYR A 277 19.20 -6.73 6.03
CA TYR A 277 19.57 -7.52 4.86
C TYR A 277 20.45 -6.71 3.91
N ASP A 278 21.35 -7.38 3.18
CA ASP A 278 22.29 -6.79 2.21
C ASP A 278 21.88 -7.05 0.74
N THR A 279 20.78 -7.78 0.53
CA THR A 279 20.17 -8.05 -0.77
C THR A 279 18.65 -7.91 -0.65
N THR A 280 17.98 -7.50 -1.73
CA THR A 280 16.51 -7.39 -1.79
C THR A 280 15.81 -8.71 -2.10
N SER A 281 16.53 -9.65 -2.73
CA SER A 281 15.94 -10.89 -3.26
C SER A 281 16.84 -12.09 -3.00
N LEU A 282 16.22 -13.23 -2.69
CA LEU A 282 16.88 -14.54 -2.63
C LEU A 282 17.19 -15.05 -4.04
N TRP A 283 16.28 -14.80 -4.99
CA TRP A 283 16.40 -15.12 -6.41
C TRP A 283 15.36 -14.32 -7.21
N GLY A 284 15.58 -14.17 -8.52
CA GLY A 284 14.67 -13.44 -9.42
C GLY A 284 14.63 -11.94 -9.16
N HIS A 285 13.51 -11.29 -9.50
CA HIS A 285 13.37 -9.83 -9.51
C HIS A 285 14.40 -9.11 -10.39
N ASP A 286 14.74 -9.73 -11.53
CA ASP A 286 15.65 -9.12 -12.50
C ASP A 286 15.00 -7.87 -13.09
N ARG A 287 15.69 -6.73 -13.04
CA ARG A 287 15.26 -5.47 -13.64
C ARG A 287 15.84 -5.30 -15.04
N GLY A 288 15.02 -4.81 -15.98
CA GLY A 288 15.48 -4.39 -17.30
C GLY A 288 15.56 -5.48 -18.38
N GLN A 289 14.95 -6.66 -18.18
CA GLN A 289 14.77 -7.62 -19.28
C GLN A 289 13.60 -7.17 -20.16
N ALA A 290 13.90 -6.75 -21.38
CA ALA A 290 12.88 -6.58 -22.42
C ALA A 290 12.43 -7.98 -22.88
N HIS A 291 11.14 -8.27 -22.76
CA HIS A 291 10.50 -9.40 -23.43
C HIS A 291 9.71 -8.90 -24.63
#